data_AF-A0A6M0QRQ6-F1
#
_entry.id   AF-A0A6M0QRQ6-F1
#
_cell.length_a   1.000
_cell.length_b   1.000
_cell.length_c   1.000
_cell.angle_alpha   90.00
_cell.angle_beta   90.00
_cell.angle_gamma   90.00
#
_symmetry.space_group_name_H-M   'P 1'
#
loop_
_entity.id
_entity.type
_entity.pdbx_description
1 polymer ?
#
loop_
_entity_poly.entity_id
_entity_poly.type
_entity_poly.pdbx_seq_one_letter_code
_entity_poly.pdbx_strand_id
1 'polypeptide(L)'
;MTKLLPGILAMAAIVVASNILVQFLFGSWLTWGAFTYPFAFLVTDLTNRLQGAAAARRVVLFGFVVGIICSLIGSQIMGEFGPLVSFRVAIGSGAAFLAAQLTDIAVFNRLREGSWWKAPLVSTLVSATLDTAMFFSIAFSAALTMLEPANDVSWAGEMLPLLGAGPVAPLWVSLATADLLVKLALAFVALVPFRLIVGKLAARIA
;
A
#
# COMPACT_ATOMS: atom_id res chain seq x y z
N MET A 1 12.20 15.74 16.52
CA MET A 1 11.54 14.42 16.27
C MET A 1 10.11 14.38 16.81
N THR A 2 9.78 15.09 17.90
CA THR A 2 8.43 15.17 18.49
C THR A 2 7.31 15.57 17.51
N LYS A 3 7.56 16.44 16.53
CA LYS A 3 6.57 16.82 15.50
C LYS A 3 6.22 15.70 14.51
N LEU A 4 7.13 14.75 14.29
CA LEU A 4 6.95 13.62 13.35
C LEU A 4 6.28 12.42 14.01
N LEU A 5 6.33 12.34 15.34
CA LEU A 5 5.90 11.17 16.10
C LEU A 5 4.46 10.72 15.77
N PRO A 6 3.46 11.61 15.64
CA PRO A 6 2.10 11.19 15.27
C PRO A 6 2.04 10.52 13.89
N GLY A 7 2.76 11.06 12.90
CA GLY A 7 2.82 10.49 11.55
C GLY A 7 3.55 9.14 11.53
N ILE A 8 4.66 9.01 12.27
CA ILE A 8 5.40 7.76 12.41
C ILE A 8 4.52 6.68 13.07
N LEU A 9 3.83 7.01 14.17
CA LEU A 9 2.97 6.07 14.87
C LEU A 9 1.78 5.65 14.02
N ALA A 10 1.13 6.58 13.32
CA ALA A 10 0.03 6.27 12.42
C ALA A 10 0.48 5.37 11.27
N MET A 11 1.62 5.69 10.63
CA MET A 11 2.18 4.86 9.56
C MET A 11 2.53 3.47 10.07
N ALA A 12 3.25 3.36 11.19
CA ALA A 12 3.64 2.08 11.77
C ALA A 12 2.40 1.23 12.14
N ALA A 13 1.39 1.84 12.76
CA ALA A 13 0.16 1.14 13.12
C ALA A 13 -0.58 0.61 11.89
N ILE A 14 -0.69 1.40 10.81
CA ILE A 14 -1.32 0.96 9.56
C ILE A 14 -0.51 -0.18 8.92
N VAL A 15 0.82 -0.07 8.87
CA VAL A 15 1.68 -1.10 8.30
C VAL A 15 1.55 -2.41 9.07
N VAL A 16 1.62 -2.37 10.41
CA VAL A 16 1.44 -3.55 11.26
C VAL A 16 0.04 -4.15 11.07
N ALA A 17 -1.00 -3.31 11.15
CA ALA A 17 -2.38 -3.77 10.97
C ALA A 17 -2.57 -4.41 9.60
N SER A 18 -2.01 -3.83 8.53
CA SER A 18 -2.13 -4.38 7.17
C SER A 18 -1.42 -5.72 7.03
N ASN A 19 -0.24 -5.89 7.63
CA ASN A 19 0.50 -7.16 7.62
C ASN A 19 -0.20 -8.27 8.42
N ILE A 20 -0.97 -7.92 9.45
CA ILE A 20 -1.80 -8.89 10.18
C ILE A 20 -3.08 -9.18 9.38
N LEU A 21 -3.77 -8.13 8.93
CA LEU A 21 -5.08 -8.23 8.28
C LEU A 21 -5.03 -8.87 6.89
N VAL A 22 -3.86 -8.88 6.23
CA VAL A 22 -3.68 -9.60 4.96
C VAL A 22 -3.89 -11.11 5.10
N GLN A 23 -3.80 -11.66 6.31
CA GLN A 23 -4.00 -13.08 6.57
C GLN A 23 -5.48 -13.49 6.63
N PHE A 24 -6.40 -12.51 6.65
CA PHE A 24 -7.84 -12.77 6.77
C PHE A 24 -8.54 -12.42 5.46
N LEU A 25 -9.16 -13.42 4.84
CA LEU A 25 -9.89 -13.26 3.58
C LEU A 25 -11.16 -12.41 3.77
N PHE A 26 -11.45 -11.62 2.75
CA PHE A 26 -12.69 -10.88 2.57
C PHE A 26 -13.27 -11.22 1.19
N GLY A 27 -14.22 -12.15 1.18
CA GLY A 27 -14.74 -12.73 -0.05
C GLY A 27 -13.68 -13.52 -0.82
N SER A 28 -13.83 -13.61 -2.13
CA SER A 28 -13.00 -14.47 -2.99
C SER A 28 -11.72 -13.83 -3.52
N TRP A 29 -11.58 -12.50 -3.41
CA TRP A 29 -10.55 -11.75 -4.14
C TRP A 29 -9.65 -10.88 -3.26
N LEU A 30 -10.08 -10.60 -2.03
CA LEU A 30 -9.46 -9.59 -1.18
C LEU A 30 -9.16 -10.15 0.19
N THR A 31 -8.32 -9.42 0.90
CA THR A 31 -8.06 -9.62 2.33
C THR A 31 -8.40 -8.33 3.06
N TRP A 32 -8.56 -8.41 4.38
CA TRP A 32 -8.78 -7.21 5.19
C TRP A 32 -7.62 -6.21 5.09
N GLY A 33 -6.41 -6.66 4.77
CA GLY A 33 -5.25 -5.82 4.50
C GLY A 33 -5.44 -4.84 3.34
N ALA A 34 -6.23 -5.21 2.31
CA ALA A 34 -6.51 -4.34 1.16
C ALA A 34 -7.32 -3.08 1.54
N PHE A 35 -8.08 -3.14 2.64
CA PHE A 35 -8.88 -2.01 3.12
C PHE A 35 -8.11 -1.10 4.09
N THR A 36 -7.09 -1.62 4.78
CA THR A 36 -6.32 -0.86 5.76
C THR A 36 -5.08 -0.20 5.15
N TYR A 37 -4.39 -0.90 4.25
CA TYR A 37 -3.18 -0.39 3.61
C TYR A 37 -3.36 0.98 2.91
N PRO A 38 -4.47 1.27 2.20
CA PRO A 38 -4.62 2.54 1.49
C PRO A 38 -4.58 3.78 2.39
N PHE A 39 -4.87 3.64 3.69
CA PHE A 39 -4.73 4.73 4.65
C PHE A 39 -3.26 5.16 4.88
N ALA A 40 -2.27 4.35 4.47
CA ALA A 40 -0.87 4.76 4.50
C ALA A 40 -0.63 5.96 3.58
N PHE A 41 -1.27 6.02 2.41
CA PHE A 41 -1.19 7.18 1.51
C PHE A 41 -1.76 8.45 2.18
N LEU A 42 -2.87 8.33 2.89
CA LEU A 42 -3.43 9.45 3.66
C LEU A 42 -2.44 9.97 4.71
N VAL A 43 -1.73 9.09 5.42
CA VAL A 43 -0.71 9.50 6.40
C VAL A 43 0.45 10.22 5.71
N THR A 44 0.91 9.71 4.56
CA THR A 44 1.95 10.33 3.75
C THR A 44 1.53 11.72 3.27
N ASP A 45 0.33 11.85 2.69
CA ASP A 45 -0.23 13.10 2.20
C ASP A 45 -0.38 14.15 3.30
N LEU A 46 -0.93 13.76 4.45
CA LEU A 46 -1.07 14.64 5.61
C LEU A 46 0.30 15.13 6.09
N THR A 47 1.27 14.22 6.21
CA THR A 47 2.62 14.57 6.63
C THR A 47 3.28 15.50 5.62
N ASN A 48 3.11 15.23 4.32
CA ASN A 48 3.69 16.03 3.25
C ASN A 48 3.08 17.44 3.21
N ARG A 49 1.77 17.54 3.38
CA ARG A 49 1.06 18.83 3.44
C ARG A 49 1.48 19.66 4.64
N LEU A 50 1.50 19.06 5.83
CA LEU A 50 1.69 19.77 7.09
C LEU A 50 3.16 20.02 7.44
N GLN A 51 4.06 19.12 7.02
CA GLN A 51 5.45 19.10 7.45
C GLN A 51 6.46 19.04 6.29
N GLY A 52 5.98 18.91 5.05
CA GLY A 52 6.79 18.92 3.83
C GLY A 52 7.37 17.57 3.42
N ALA A 53 7.96 17.56 2.22
CA ALA A 53 8.46 16.35 1.56
C ALA A 53 9.49 15.58 2.41
N ALA A 54 10.41 16.30 3.06
CA ALA A 54 11.47 15.68 3.86
C ALA A 54 10.90 14.94 5.08
N ALA A 55 9.86 15.50 5.71
CA ALA A 55 9.16 14.86 6.82
C ALA A 55 8.42 13.60 6.35
N ALA A 56 7.69 13.70 5.23
CA ALA A 56 6.96 12.56 4.66
C ALA A 56 7.90 11.39 4.32
N ARG A 57 9.06 11.67 3.69
CA ARG A 57 10.07 10.63 3.39
C ARG A 57 10.58 9.92 4.65
N ARG A 58 10.74 10.64 5.77
CA ARG A 58 11.14 10.04 7.05
C ARG A 58 10.04 9.14 7.59
N VAL A 59 8.78 9.58 7.59
CA VAL A 59 7.63 8.77 8.05
C VAL A 59 7.51 7.48 7.22
N VAL A 60 7.65 7.59 5.89
CA VAL A 60 7.67 6.44 4.97
C VAL A 60 8.82 5.50 5.30
N LEU A 61 10.04 6.01 5.53
CA LEU A 61 11.18 5.17 5.88
C LEU A 61 10.95 4.39 7.20
N PHE A 62 10.36 5.03 8.21
CA PHE A 62 9.98 4.32 9.44
C PHE A 62 8.92 3.24 9.17
N GLY A 63 7.89 3.56 8.38
CA GLY A 63 6.89 2.58 7.94
C GLY A 63 7.53 1.39 7.20
N PHE A 64 8.49 1.65 6.32
CA PHE A 64 9.23 0.63 5.58
C PHE A 64 10.04 -0.27 6.51
N VAL A 65 10.77 0.29 7.47
CA VAL A 65 11.51 -0.49 8.48
C VAL A 65 10.57 -1.37 9.30
N VAL A 66 9.41 -0.83 9.72
CA VAL A 66 8.38 -1.62 10.40
C VAL A 66 7.86 -2.74 9.50
N GLY A 67 7.64 -2.47 8.21
CA GLY A 67 7.22 -3.47 7.22
C GLY A 67 8.25 -4.59 7.04
N ILE A 68 9.55 -4.27 7.01
CA ILE A 68 10.63 -5.27 7.00
C ILE A 68 10.53 -6.15 8.26
N ILE A 69 10.38 -5.54 9.44
CA ILE A 69 10.26 -6.30 10.69
C ILE A 69 9.04 -7.22 10.67
N CYS A 70 7.88 -6.72 10.22
CA CYS A 70 6.68 -7.55 10.04
C CYS A 70 6.91 -8.70 9.07
N SER A 71 7.59 -8.45 7.95
CA SER A 71 7.91 -9.48 6.95
C SER A 71 8.86 -10.53 7.50
N LEU A 72 9.90 -10.12 8.25
CA LEU A 72 10.84 -11.03 8.92
C LEU A 72 10.13 -11.90 9.95
N ILE A 73 9.21 -11.33 10.74
CA ILE A 73 8.41 -12.10 11.70
C ILE A 73 7.48 -13.07 10.95
N GLY A 74 6.76 -12.58 9.94
CA GLY A 74 5.84 -13.39 9.13
C GLY A 74 6.54 -14.54 8.40
N SER A 75 7.81 -14.37 8.00
CA SER A 75 8.58 -15.43 7.37
C SER A 75 9.00 -16.55 8.34
N GLN A 76 8.94 -16.32 9.66
CA GLN A 76 9.20 -17.35 10.68
C GLN A 76 7.95 -18.10 11.11
N ILE A 77 6.76 -17.58 10.78
CA ILE A 77 5.48 -18.20 11.17
C ILE A 77 5.03 -19.09 10.02
N MET A 78 4.96 -20.40 10.26
CA MET A 78 4.47 -21.37 9.28
C MET A 78 2.95 -21.50 9.37
N GLY A 79 2.27 -21.16 8.27
CA GLY A 79 0.87 -21.48 8.04
C GLY A 79 0.71 -22.82 7.33
N GLU A 80 -0.51 -23.11 6.90
CA GLU A 80 -0.88 -24.36 6.21
C GLU A 80 -0.12 -24.58 4.90
N PHE A 81 0.25 -23.49 4.21
CA PHE A 81 0.87 -23.51 2.88
C PHE A 81 2.32 -22.99 2.87
N GLY A 82 2.98 -22.92 4.04
CA GLY A 82 4.34 -22.40 4.18
C GLY A 82 4.40 -21.10 5.00
N PRO A 83 5.49 -20.31 4.88
CA PRO A 83 5.64 -19.07 5.63
C PRO A 83 4.50 -18.08 5.32
N LEU A 84 3.99 -17.37 6.34
CA LEU A 84 2.94 -16.35 6.13
C LEU A 84 3.40 -15.20 5.21
N VAL A 85 4.72 -14.96 5.15
CA VAL A 85 5.35 -14.02 4.23
C VAL A 85 6.51 -14.72 3.53
N SER A 86 6.35 -14.99 2.24
CA SER A 86 7.43 -15.53 1.40
C SER A 86 8.46 -14.47 1.04
N PHE A 87 9.63 -14.89 0.56
CA PHE A 87 10.70 -13.98 0.17
C PHE A 87 10.25 -13.05 -0.97
N ARG A 88 9.50 -13.57 -1.94
CA ARG A 88 8.93 -12.75 -3.03
C ARG A 88 7.88 -11.77 -2.56
N VAL A 89 7.02 -12.14 -1.60
CA VAL A 89 6.04 -11.22 -1.02
C VAL A 89 6.76 -10.12 -0.22
N ALA A 90 7.83 -10.44 0.50
CA ALA A 90 8.63 -9.45 1.22
C ALA A 90 9.31 -8.46 0.27
N ILE A 91 9.98 -8.93 -0.79
CA ILE A 91 10.60 -8.05 -1.79
C ILE A 91 9.54 -7.23 -2.53
N GLY A 92 8.46 -7.87 -2.96
CA GLY A 92 7.37 -7.21 -3.69
C GLY A 92 6.72 -6.10 -2.86
N SER A 93 6.39 -6.39 -1.59
CA SER A 93 5.78 -5.40 -0.69
C SER A 93 6.73 -4.26 -0.37
N GLY A 94 8.01 -4.56 -0.08
CA GLY A 94 9.01 -3.54 0.21
C GLY A 94 9.30 -2.62 -0.97
N ALA A 95 9.49 -3.19 -2.16
CA ALA A 95 9.76 -2.43 -3.38
C ALA A 95 8.55 -1.59 -3.82
N ALA A 96 7.36 -2.17 -3.80
CA ALA A 96 6.11 -1.47 -4.13
C ALA A 96 5.86 -0.32 -3.15
N PHE A 97 5.96 -0.56 -1.83
CA PHE A 97 5.74 0.45 -0.80
C PHE A 97 6.66 1.65 -0.98
N LEU A 98 7.98 1.42 -1.11
CA LEU A 98 8.93 2.53 -1.28
C LEU A 98 8.70 3.29 -2.58
N ALA A 99 8.56 2.58 -3.71
CA ALA A 99 8.38 3.22 -5.01
C ALA A 99 7.09 4.05 -5.05
N ALA A 100 5.98 3.48 -4.56
CA ALA A 100 4.68 4.14 -4.49
C ALA A 100 4.72 5.36 -3.57
N GLN A 101 5.19 5.22 -2.33
CA GLN A 101 5.20 6.31 -1.36
C GLN A 101 6.14 7.46 -1.77
N LEU A 102 7.28 7.16 -2.39
CA LEU A 102 8.17 8.21 -2.91
C LEU A 102 7.57 8.90 -4.14
N THR A 103 6.88 8.16 -5.01
CA THR A 103 6.14 8.70 -6.15
C THR A 103 5.00 9.60 -5.67
N ASP A 104 4.25 9.15 -4.67
CA ASP A 104 3.19 9.90 -4.04
C ASP A 104 3.70 11.27 -3.55
N ILE A 105 4.77 11.26 -2.73
CA ILE A 105 5.39 12.50 -2.23
C ILE A 105 5.83 13.42 -3.38
N ALA A 106 6.40 12.87 -4.45
CA ALA A 106 6.90 13.63 -5.58
C ALA A 106 5.78 14.25 -6.43
N VAL A 107 4.72 13.50 -6.71
CA VAL A 107 3.54 13.98 -7.47
C VAL A 107 2.76 14.98 -6.63
N PHE A 108 2.52 14.67 -5.35
CA PHE A 108 1.84 15.56 -4.43
C PHE A 108 2.53 16.92 -4.35
N ASN A 109 3.86 16.94 -4.17
CA ASN A 109 4.60 18.20 -4.06
C ASN A 109 4.56 19.03 -5.34
N ARG A 110 4.50 18.41 -6.52
CA ARG A 110 4.33 19.15 -7.78
C ARG A 110 2.96 19.77 -7.92
N LEU A 111 1.93 19.16 -7.33
CA LEU A 111 0.54 19.61 -7.41
C LEU A 111 0.08 20.39 -6.17
N ARG A 112 0.95 20.61 -5.19
CA ARG A 112 0.59 21.10 -3.85
C ARG A 112 -0.06 22.49 -3.87
N GLU A 113 0.27 23.33 -4.85
CA GLU A 113 -0.23 24.71 -4.99
C GLU A 113 -1.60 24.78 -5.66
N GLY A 114 -2.08 23.67 -6.24
CA GLY A 114 -3.41 23.59 -6.82
C GLY A 114 -4.53 23.51 -5.77
N SER A 115 -5.74 23.20 -6.25
CA SER A 115 -6.89 22.96 -5.38
C SER A 115 -6.57 21.88 -4.33
N TRP A 116 -7.11 22.05 -3.11
CA TRP A 116 -6.79 21.23 -1.93
C TRP A 116 -6.89 19.71 -2.16
N TRP A 117 -7.78 19.26 -3.06
CA TRP A 117 -8.02 17.85 -3.38
C TRP A 117 -7.12 17.30 -4.49
N LYS A 118 -6.57 18.16 -5.37
CA LYS A 118 -5.82 17.72 -6.56
C LYS A 118 -4.56 16.97 -6.18
N ALA A 119 -3.77 17.55 -5.28
CA ALA A 119 -2.53 16.92 -4.82
C ALA A 119 -2.75 15.53 -4.21
N PRO A 120 -3.58 15.35 -3.15
CA PRO A 120 -3.76 14.04 -2.52
C PRO A 120 -4.44 13.01 -3.44
N LEU A 121 -5.42 13.43 -4.25
CA LEU A 121 -6.11 12.49 -5.14
C LEU A 121 -5.16 12.01 -6.25
N VAL A 122 -4.54 12.92 -6.99
CA VAL A 122 -3.72 12.55 -8.15
C VAL A 122 -2.46 11.80 -7.72
N SER A 123 -1.83 12.19 -6.61
CA SER A 123 -0.68 11.46 -6.08
C SER A 123 -1.05 10.03 -5.71
N THR A 124 -2.14 9.85 -4.95
CA THR A 124 -2.62 8.53 -4.52
C THR A 124 -3.03 7.65 -5.70
N LEU A 125 -3.74 8.19 -6.71
CA LEU A 125 -4.15 7.39 -7.88
C LEU A 125 -2.93 6.83 -8.64
N VAL A 126 -1.93 7.67 -8.88
CA VAL A 126 -0.70 7.28 -9.62
C VAL A 126 0.12 6.30 -8.78
N SER A 127 0.33 6.62 -7.50
CA SER A 127 1.15 5.81 -6.60
C SER A 127 0.51 4.47 -6.25
N ALA A 128 -0.81 4.41 -6.02
CA ALA A 128 -1.53 3.17 -5.77
C ALA A 128 -1.53 2.24 -6.99
N THR A 129 -1.65 2.80 -8.20
CA THR A 129 -1.54 2.01 -9.43
C THR A 129 -0.14 1.41 -9.57
N LEU A 130 0.90 2.20 -9.29
CA LEU A 130 2.29 1.72 -9.28
C LEU A 130 2.51 0.64 -8.22
N ASP A 131 2.00 0.85 -7.00
CA ASP A 131 2.07 -0.09 -5.89
C ASP A 131 1.49 -1.45 -6.27
N THR A 132 0.24 -1.48 -6.74
CA THR A 132 -0.45 -2.70 -7.13
C THR A 132 0.27 -3.40 -8.29
N ALA A 133 0.67 -2.65 -9.32
CA ALA A 133 1.39 -3.22 -10.46
C ALA A 133 2.71 -3.88 -10.04
N MET A 134 3.51 -3.20 -9.20
CA MET A 134 4.78 -3.73 -8.70
C MET A 134 4.58 -4.91 -7.77
N PHE A 135 3.71 -4.78 -6.76
CA PHE A 135 3.50 -5.80 -5.74
C PHE A 135 3.07 -7.12 -6.36
N PHE A 136 1.97 -7.11 -7.13
CA PHE A 136 1.41 -8.34 -7.67
C PHE A 136 2.31 -8.96 -8.74
N SER A 137 2.99 -8.14 -9.55
CA SER A 137 3.97 -8.66 -10.52
C SER A 137 5.12 -9.35 -9.82
N ILE A 138 5.71 -8.74 -8.80
CA ILE A 138 6.88 -9.29 -8.08
C ILE A 138 6.48 -10.53 -7.27
N ALA A 139 5.35 -10.45 -6.54
CA ALA A 139 4.92 -11.49 -5.63
C ALA A 139 4.37 -12.73 -6.35
N PHE A 140 3.64 -12.57 -7.46
CA PHE A 140 2.82 -13.67 -8.03
C PHE A 140 3.06 -13.97 -9.51
N SER A 141 3.76 -13.11 -10.28
CA SER A 141 4.04 -13.43 -11.70
C SER A 141 4.93 -14.67 -11.83
N ALA A 142 4.59 -15.55 -12.77
CA ALA A 142 5.40 -16.74 -13.09
C ALA A 142 6.80 -16.38 -13.62
N ALA A 143 6.98 -15.19 -14.21
CA ALA A 143 8.27 -14.73 -14.73
C ALA A 143 9.35 -14.59 -13.64
N LEU A 144 8.94 -14.48 -12.37
CA LEU A 144 9.82 -14.25 -11.22
C LEU A 144 9.89 -15.45 -10.27
N THR A 145 9.36 -16.61 -10.66
CA THR A 145 9.44 -17.85 -9.86
C THR A 145 10.88 -18.27 -9.57
N MET A 146 11.83 -17.95 -10.47
CA MET A 146 13.26 -18.24 -10.25
C MET A 146 13.84 -17.55 -9.01
N LEU A 147 13.24 -16.46 -8.51
CA LEU A 147 13.71 -15.76 -7.30
C LEU A 147 13.45 -16.56 -6.02
N GLU A 148 12.46 -17.46 -6.01
CA GLU A 148 12.11 -18.30 -4.85
C GLU A 148 11.47 -19.61 -5.33
N PRO A 149 12.25 -20.55 -5.90
CA PRO A 149 11.70 -21.78 -6.49
C PRO A 149 11.04 -22.71 -5.47
N ALA A 150 11.38 -22.56 -4.19
CA ALA A 150 10.89 -23.41 -3.11
C ALA A 150 9.48 -23.05 -2.62
N ASN A 151 9.00 -21.84 -2.91
CA ASN A 151 7.67 -21.39 -2.50
C ASN A 151 6.70 -21.45 -3.68
N ASP A 152 5.71 -22.34 -3.59
CA ASP A 152 4.76 -22.55 -4.68
C ASP A 152 3.70 -21.44 -4.73
N VAL A 153 3.74 -20.63 -5.79
CA VAL A 153 2.73 -19.61 -6.11
C VAL A 153 1.94 -19.95 -7.37
N SER A 154 2.00 -21.21 -7.84
CA SER A 154 1.32 -21.67 -9.05
C SER A 154 -0.20 -21.46 -9.00
N TRP A 155 -0.79 -21.56 -7.82
CA TRP A 155 -2.20 -21.24 -7.57
C TRP A 155 -2.57 -19.83 -8.07
N ALA A 156 -1.69 -18.85 -7.92
CA ALA A 156 -1.92 -17.48 -8.36
C ALA A 156 -1.83 -17.33 -9.90
N GLY A 157 -1.25 -18.33 -10.57
CA GLY A 157 -1.15 -18.44 -12.02
C GLY A 157 -2.35 -19.09 -12.70
N GLU A 158 -3.33 -19.58 -11.94
CA GLU A 158 -4.51 -20.24 -12.50
C GLU A 158 -5.25 -19.31 -13.48
N MET A 159 -5.56 -19.81 -14.67
CA MET A 159 -6.18 -19.03 -15.74
C MET A 159 -7.70 -19.04 -15.57
N LEU A 160 -8.26 -17.90 -15.18
CA LEU A 160 -9.69 -17.73 -14.89
C LEU A 160 -10.20 -16.41 -15.49
N PRO A 161 -11.52 -16.28 -15.73
CA PRO A 161 -12.11 -15.00 -16.13
C PRO A 161 -11.82 -13.91 -15.09
N LEU A 162 -11.46 -12.70 -15.55
CA LEU A 162 -11.12 -11.56 -14.70
C LEU A 162 -12.25 -11.22 -13.72
N LEU A 163 -12.00 -11.32 -12.41
CA LEU A 163 -13.04 -11.15 -11.37
C LEU A 163 -14.29 -12.03 -11.58
N GLY A 164 -14.14 -13.18 -12.24
CA GLY A 164 -15.23 -14.11 -12.56
C GLY A 164 -16.00 -13.80 -13.85
N ALA A 165 -15.62 -12.77 -14.62
CA ALA A 165 -16.24 -12.46 -15.91
C ALA A 165 -15.24 -11.87 -16.94
N GLY A 166 -15.55 -11.99 -18.23
CA GLY A 166 -14.73 -11.36 -19.27
C GLY A 166 -13.44 -12.13 -19.62
N PRO A 167 -12.33 -11.44 -19.95
CA PRO A 167 -11.14 -12.08 -20.51
C PRO A 167 -10.46 -13.01 -19.49
N VAL A 168 -9.90 -14.11 -19.98
CA VAL A 168 -9.14 -15.06 -19.17
C VAL A 168 -7.75 -14.50 -18.91
N ALA A 169 -7.36 -14.49 -17.64
CA ALA A 169 -6.05 -14.02 -17.17
C ALA A 169 -5.62 -14.84 -15.94
N PRO A 170 -4.33 -14.78 -15.53
CA PRO A 170 -3.90 -15.37 -14.28
C PRO A 170 -4.68 -14.82 -13.07
N LEU A 171 -4.98 -15.67 -12.10
CA LEU A 171 -5.72 -15.32 -10.88
C LEU A 171 -5.16 -14.07 -10.18
N TRP A 172 -3.83 -13.93 -10.11
CA TRP A 172 -3.21 -12.76 -9.49
C TRP A 172 -3.59 -11.43 -10.16
N VAL A 173 -3.97 -11.44 -11.44
CA VAL A 173 -4.46 -10.25 -12.14
C VAL A 173 -5.84 -9.85 -11.62
N SER A 174 -6.69 -10.81 -11.30
CA SER A 174 -7.98 -10.55 -10.62
C SER A 174 -7.76 -9.99 -9.22
N LEU A 175 -6.83 -10.56 -8.45
CA LEU A 175 -6.45 -10.05 -7.12
C LEU A 175 -5.92 -8.61 -7.21
N ALA A 176 -5.03 -8.34 -8.16
CA ALA A 176 -4.48 -7.01 -8.42
C ALA A 176 -5.58 -6.01 -8.81
N THR A 177 -6.51 -6.43 -9.67
CA THR A 177 -7.62 -5.57 -10.10
C THR A 177 -8.54 -5.24 -8.93
N ALA A 178 -8.90 -6.24 -8.12
CA ALA A 178 -9.72 -6.03 -6.94
C ALA A 178 -9.04 -5.08 -5.93
N ASP A 179 -7.76 -5.31 -5.64
CA ASP A 179 -6.94 -4.45 -4.77
C ASP A 179 -6.88 -3.00 -5.28
N LEU A 180 -6.64 -2.82 -6.58
CA LEU A 180 -6.63 -1.49 -7.19
C LEU A 180 -7.98 -0.80 -7.05
N LEU A 181 -9.09 -1.47 -7.36
CA LEU A 181 -10.43 -0.88 -7.23
C LEU A 181 -10.71 -0.40 -5.81
N VAL A 182 -10.32 -1.18 -4.80
CA VAL A 182 -10.44 -0.77 -3.39
C VAL A 182 -9.57 0.45 -3.09
N LYS A 183 -8.31 0.45 -3.52
CA LYS A 183 -7.40 1.59 -3.36
C LYS A 183 -7.95 2.87 -4.00
N LEU A 184 -8.46 2.77 -5.23
CA LEU A 184 -9.04 3.92 -5.94
C LEU A 184 -10.28 4.44 -5.20
N ALA A 185 -11.19 3.55 -4.78
CA ALA A 185 -12.37 3.94 -4.00
C ALA A 185 -12.00 4.62 -2.67
N LEU A 186 -11.05 4.05 -1.94
CA LEU A 186 -10.58 4.59 -0.67
C LEU A 186 -9.79 5.89 -0.84
N ALA A 187 -9.15 6.13 -1.98
CA ALA A 187 -8.51 7.42 -2.28
C ALA A 187 -9.55 8.57 -2.27
N PHE A 188 -10.75 8.34 -2.82
CA PHE A 188 -11.84 9.32 -2.74
C PHE A 188 -12.36 9.48 -1.32
N VAL A 189 -12.54 8.38 -0.57
CA VAL A 189 -12.98 8.43 0.83
C VAL A 189 -11.97 9.22 1.68
N ALA A 190 -10.67 9.00 1.47
CA ALA A 190 -9.58 9.64 2.21
C ALA A 190 -9.51 11.18 2.02
N LEU A 191 -10.12 11.73 0.96
CA LEU A 191 -10.23 13.18 0.79
C LEU A 191 -11.01 13.85 1.92
N VAL A 192 -11.99 13.16 2.50
CA VAL A 192 -12.80 13.68 3.61
C VAL A 192 -11.94 13.92 4.86
N PRO A 193 -11.30 12.92 5.47
CA PRO A 193 -10.44 13.14 6.62
C PRO A 193 -9.25 14.05 6.28
N PHE A 194 -8.69 13.96 5.07
CA PHE A 194 -7.64 14.88 4.62
C PHE A 194 -8.07 16.34 4.74
N ARG A 195 -9.23 16.69 4.15
CA ARG A 195 -9.78 18.06 4.19
C ARG A 195 -10.05 18.53 5.60
N LEU A 196 -10.67 17.68 6.43
CA LEU A 196 -11.04 18.01 7.80
C LEU A 196 -9.80 18.30 8.67
N ILE A 197 -8.77 17.46 8.56
CA ILE A 197 -7.55 17.60 9.35
C ILE A 197 -6.78 18.85 8.92
N VAL A 198 -6.54 19.01 7.61
CA VAL A 198 -5.80 20.18 7.08
C VAL A 198 -6.54 21.48 7.41
N GLY A 199 -7.87 21.52 7.24
CA GLY A 199 -8.68 22.69 7.57
C GLY A 199 -8.64 23.07 9.05
N LYS A 200 -8.78 22.08 9.96
CA LYS A 200 -8.72 22.33 11.42
C LYS A 200 -7.35 22.84 11.87
N LEU A 201 -6.27 22.34 11.29
CA LEU A 201 -4.92 22.79 11.63
C LEU A 201 -4.62 24.18 11.07
N ALA A 202 -5.07 24.49 9.85
CA ALA A 202 -4.94 25.84 9.29
C ALA A 202 -5.67 26.89 10.15
N ALA A 203 -6.88 26.56 10.63
CA ALA A 203 -7.68 27.45 11.48
C ALA A 203 -7.10 27.67 12.90
N ARG A 204 -6.12 26.88 13.33
CA ARG A 204 -5.43 27.06 14.64
C ARG A 204 -4.19 27.95 14.55
N ILE A 205 -3.72 28.24 13.33
CA ILE A 205 -2.48 29.00 13.07
C ILE A 205 -2.82 30.43 12.60
N ALA A 206 -4.01 30.66 12.06
CA ALA A 206 -4.58 31.97 11.75
C ALA A 206 -5.18 32.63 12.99
#